data_AF-A0A2D7XGU9-F1
#
_entry.id   AF-A0A2D7XGU9-F1
#
_cell.length_a   1.000
_cell.length_b   1.000
_cell.length_c   1.000
_cell.angle_alpha   90.00
_cell.angle_beta   90.00
_cell.angle_gamma   90.00
#
_symmetry.space_group_name_H-M   'P 1'
#
loop_
_entity.id
_entity.type
_entity.pdbx_description
1 polymer ?
#
loop_
_entity_poly.entity_id
_entity_poly.type
_entity_poly.pdbx_seq_one_letter_code
_entity_poly.pdbx_strand_id
1 'polypeptide(L)'
;MNYKIRPFLASTVFSLLAALPVTLAQRVGVACGWVLYILPGRYKRRASSNLAHAFPHLPRAALKQSMYAVGQLFLEMPYWWVRRNDLALNKQVQCDDWQQFETALARGKGVILLSPHCGCFELLGPVYASHFPSTVLFRPPRKAWLQDWIINMRTRKQLTMAPANKSGVRTVVKTLLRGHTVGILPDQVPVSGEGVWAPFFGKPAYTMTLVQRLQQLSGATIFILGAERKPIGQGYRIHVKEMCSALP
;
A
#
# COMPACT_ATOMS: atom_id res chain seq x y z
N MET A 1 -24.56 17.63 15.94
CA MET A 1 -23.85 18.73 15.23
C MET A 1 -22.38 18.45 14.86
N ASN A 2 -21.65 17.55 15.52
CA ASN A 2 -20.20 17.31 15.29
C ASN A 2 -19.80 16.32 14.16
N TYR A 3 -20.76 15.67 13.49
CA TYR A 3 -20.44 14.57 12.55
C TYR A 3 -19.89 15.03 11.19
N LYS A 4 -20.21 16.25 10.72
CA LYS A 4 -19.82 16.73 9.38
C LYS A 4 -18.58 17.64 9.37
N ILE A 5 -18.25 18.31 10.47
CA ILE A 5 -17.13 19.26 10.55
C ILE A 5 -15.77 18.54 10.40
N ARG A 6 -15.59 17.41 11.10
CA ARG A 6 -14.32 16.67 11.08
C ARG A 6 -13.99 16.08 9.69
N PRO A 7 -14.93 15.39 9.00
CA PRO A 7 -14.69 14.95 7.62
C PRO A 7 -14.49 16.12 6.66
N PHE A 8 -15.25 17.21 6.80
CA PHE A 8 -15.10 18.38 5.94
C PHE A 8 -13.71 19.01 6.06
N LEU A 9 -13.26 19.30 7.28
CA LEU A 9 -11.93 19.86 7.53
C LEU A 9 -10.82 18.93 7.03
N ALA A 10 -10.94 17.62 7.31
CA ALA A 10 -10.00 16.62 6.81
C ALA A 10 -9.94 16.62 5.28
N SER A 11 -11.10 16.59 4.60
CA SER A 11 -11.18 16.66 3.15
C SER A 11 -10.56 17.93 2.58
N THR A 12 -10.84 19.10 3.17
CA THR A 12 -10.29 20.38 2.70
C THR A 12 -8.78 20.40 2.80
N VAL A 13 -8.21 20.06 3.96
CA VAL A 13 -6.75 20.00 4.14
C VAL A 13 -6.13 18.99 3.16
N PHE A 14 -6.73 17.82 3.01
CA PHE A 14 -6.20 16.76 2.16
C PHE A 14 -6.26 17.13 0.67
N SER A 15 -7.33 17.81 0.23
CA SER A 15 -7.45 18.35 -1.13
C SER A 15 -6.43 19.45 -1.42
N LEU A 16 -6.17 20.34 -0.45
CA LEU A 16 -5.13 21.37 -0.58
C LEU A 16 -3.75 20.73 -0.72
N LEU A 17 -3.44 19.72 0.09
CA LEU A 17 -2.18 18.98 -0.03
C LEU A 17 -2.06 18.25 -1.37
N ALA A 18 -3.15 17.69 -1.88
CA ALA A 18 -3.17 17.02 -3.18
C ALA A 18 -2.97 17.97 -4.37
N ALA A 19 -3.34 19.24 -4.23
CA ALA A 19 -3.13 20.27 -5.24
C ALA A 19 -1.66 20.66 -5.38
N LEU A 20 -0.84 20.46 -4.34
CA LEU A 20 0.59 20.77 -4.37
C LEU A 20 1.30 19.98 -5.49
N PRO A 21 2.33 20.58 -6.12
CA PRO A 21 3.26 19.83 -6.96
C PRO A 21 3.91 18.70 -6.15
N VAL A 22 4.02 17.50 -6.73
CA VAL A 22 4.60 16.33 -6.05
C VAL A 22 6.04 16.59 -5.59
N THR A 23 6.79 17.43 -6.31
CA THR A 23 8.14 17.89 -5.93
C THR A 23 8.14 18.63 -4.60
N LEU A 24 7.16 19.51 -4.37
CA LEU A 24 7.04 20.26 -3.13
C LEU A 24 6.60 19.35 -2.00
N ALA A 25 5.62 18.47 -2.23
CA ALA A 25 5.21 17.45 -1.27
C ALA A 25 6.39 16.57 -0.84
N GLN A 26 7.24 16.16 -1.79
CA GLN A 26 8.45 15.38 -1.53
C GLN A 26 9.48 16.16 -0.71
N ARG A 27 9.75 17.43 -1.05
CA ARG A 27 10.72 18.27 -0.31
C ARG A 27 10.26 18.51 1.13
N VAL A 28 8.98 18.87 1.31
CA VAL A 28 8.39 19.03 2.64
C VAL A 28 8.39 17.70 3.39
N GLY A 29 8.10 16.59 2.71
CA GLY A 29 8.17 15.25 3.28
C GLY A 29 9.57 14.88 3.78
N VAL A 30 10.63 15.25 3.06
CA VAL A 30 12.02 15.09 3.54
C VAL A 30 12.26 15.92 4.80
N ALA A 31 11.80 17.17 4.85
CA ALA A 31 11.93 18.00 6.04
C ALA A 31 11.17 17.40 7.24
N CYS A 32 9.93 16.93 7.04
CA CYS A 32 9.17 16.22 8.07
C CYS A 32 9.88 14.93 8.53
N GLY A 33 10.42 14.15 7.59
CA GLY A 33 11.19 12.95 7.90
C GLY A 33 12.48 13.25 8.67
N TRP A 34 13.12 14.39 8.39
CA TRP A 34 14.25 14.88 9.17
C TRP A 34 13.86 15.25 10.60
N VAL A 35 12.73 15.93 10.79
CA VAL A 35 12.18 16.19 12.13
C VAL A 35 11.91 14.87 12.87
N LEU A 36 11.30 13.88 12.22
CA LEU A 36 11.08 12.54 12.79
C LEU A 36 12.39 11.81 13.14
N TYR A 37 13.46 12.08 12.39
CA TYR A 37 14.77 11.50 12.64
C TYR A 37 15.50 12.17 13.82
N ILE A 38 15.44 13.49 13.97
CA ILE A 38 16.15 14.18 15.07
C ILE A 38 15.41 14.04 16.40
N LEU A 39 14.07 14.09 16.39
CA LEU A 39 13.29 14.06 17.61
C LEU A 39 13.32 12.66 18.27
N PRO A 40 13.58 12.57 19.58
CA PRO A 40 13.45 11.30 20.28
C PRO A 40 11.97 10.89 20.32
N GLY A 41 11.70 9.61 20.05
CA GLY A 41 10.32 9.15 20.03
C GLY A 41 10.19 7.65 19.85
N ARG A 42 9.02 7.13 20.23
CA ARG A 42 8.70 5.70 20.12
C ARG A 42 8.85 5.17 18.70
N TYR A 43 8.55 5.99 17.68
CA TYR A 43 8.60 5.59 16.28
C TYR A 43 10.05 5.45 15.79
N LYS A 44 10.92 6.43 16.08
CA LYS A 44 12.36 6.34 15.79
C LYS A 44 13.00 5.12 16.47
N ARG A 45 12.69 4.90 17.76
CA ARG A 45 13.22 3.73 18.50
C ARG A 45 12.78 2.41 17.89
N ARG A 46 11.50 2.27 17.53
CA ARG A 46 10.98 1.05 16.86
C ARG A 46 11.62 0.82 15.50
N ALA A 47 11.72 1.85 14.66
CA ALA A 47 12.34 1.73 13.36
C ALA A 47 13.82 1.36 13.47
N SER A 48 14.57 1.97 14.40
CA SER A 48 15.96 1.63 14.67
C SER A 48 16.12 0.17 15.11
N SER A 49 15.26 -0.31 16.01
CA SER A 49 15.28 -1.70 16.49
C SER A 49 14.95 -2.68 15.37
N ASN A 50 13.90 -2.40 14.59
CA ASN A 50 13.51 -3.24 13.46
C ASN A 50 14.61 -3.30 12.39
N LEU A 51 15.23 -2.15 12.07
CA LEU A 51 16.29 -2.08 11.07
C LEU A 51 17.55 -2.85 11.51
N ALA A 52 17.97 -2.67 12.77
CA ALA A 52 19.12 -3.39 13.32
C ALA A 52 18.89 -4.91 13.37
N HIS A 53 17.64 -5.34 13.60
CA HIS A 53 17.29 -6.75 13.58
C HIS A 53 17.23 -7.33 12.17
N ALA A 54 16.52 -6.67 11.26
CA ALA A 54 16.29 -7.18 9.91
C ALA A 54 17.52 -7.06 9.00
N PHE A 55 18.34 -6.02 9.21
CA PHE A 55 19.46 -5.67 8.35
C PHE A 55 20.66 -5.17 9.18
N PRO A 56 21.30 -6.05 9.96
CA PRO A 56 22.34 -5.67 10.94
C PRO A 56 23.59 -5.04 10.31
N HIS A 57 23.84 -5.28 9.02
CA HIS A 57 24.97 -4.78 8.25
C HIS A 57 24.74 -3.39 7.64
N LEU A 58 23.53 -2.82 7.72
CA LEU A 58 23.26 -1.52 7.13
C LEU A 58 23.86 -0.38 7.95
N PRO A 59 24.37 0.68 7.29
CA PRO A 59 24.91 1.84 7.98
C PRO A 59 23.81 2.61 8.71
N ARG A 60 24.18 3.37 9.74
CA ARG A 60 23.25 4.26 10.48
C ARG A 60 22.49 5.24 9.57
N ALA A 61 23.07 5.60 8.42
CA ALA A 61 22.44 6.44 7.41
C ALA A 61 21.13 5.82 6.85
N ALA A 62 20.97 4.50 6.86
CA ALA A 62 19.76 3.83 6.39
C ALA A 62 18.53 4.18 7.25
N LEU A 63 18.69 4.35 8.57
CA LEU A 63 17.61 4.80 9.44
C LEU A 63 17.15 6.22 9.06
N LYS A 64 18.10 7.12 8.80
CA LYS A 64 17.82 8.50 8.37
C LYS A 64 17.04 8.51 7.06
N GLN A 65 17.48 7.72 6.06
CA GLN A 65 16.78 7.63 4.77
C GLN A 65 15.39 7.00 4.89
N SER A 66 15.23 5.98 5.74
CA SER A 66 13.91 5.40 6.02
C SER A 66 12.94 6.43 6.61
N MET A 67 13.39 7.27 7.55
CA MET A 67 12.56 8.35 8.11
C MET A 67 12.17 9.39 7.07
N TYR A 68 13.09 9.72 6.15
CA TYR A 68 12.81 10.63 5.03
C TYR A 68 11.74 10.05 4.12
N ALA A 69 11.89 8.76 3.75
CA ALA A 69 10.94 8.07 2.90
C ALA A 69 9.53 7.99 3.52
N VAL A 70 9.44 7.81 4.85
CA VAL A 70 8.18 7.84 5.59
C VAL A 70 7.54 9.23 5.53
N GLY A 71 8.31 10.30 5.79
CA GLY A 71 7.81 11.66 5.67
C GLY A 71 7.29 11.98 4.26
N GLN A 72 8.04 11.59 3.23
CA GLN A 72 7.60 11.71 1.84
C GLN A 72 6.33 10.91 1.55
N LEU A 73 6.23 9.66 1.99
CA LEU A 73 5.03 8.84 1.80
C LEU A 73 3.77 9.52 2.35
N PHE A 74 3.85 10.08 3.57
CA PHE A 74 2.72 10.77 4.19
C PHE A 74 2.28 12.02 3.41
N LEU A 75 3.23 12.77 2.85
CA LEU A 75 2.92 13.99 2.09
C LEU A 75 2.53 13.71 0.63
N GLU A 76 2.92 12.57 0.08
CA GLU A 76 2.49 12.10 -1.25
C GLU A 76 1.13 11.41 -1.24
N MET A 77 0.72 10.82 -0.12
CA MET A 77 -0.56 10.11 -0.01
C MET A 77 -1.77 10.92 -0.53
N PRO A 78 -1.95 12.21 -0.19
CA PRO A 78 -3.05 13.01 -0.74
C PRO A 78 -3.02 13.13 -2.28
N TYR A 79 -1.82 13.26 -2.85
CA TYR A 79 -1.62 13.33 -4.30
C TYR A 79 -2.23 12.11 -5.01
N TRP A 80 -1.98 10.92 -4.47
CA TRP A 80 -2.44 9.64 -5.03
C TRP A 80 -3.89 9.31 -4.71
N TRP A 81 -4.44 9.80 -3.61
CA TRP A 81 -5.82 9.50 -3.22
C TRP A 81 -6.81 10.45 -3.90
N VAL A 82 -6.51 11.74 -3.99
CA VAL A 82 -7.51 12.74 -4.42
C VAL A 82 -7.54 12.95 -5.93
N ARG A 83 -6.38 12.98 -6.61
CA ARG A 83 -6.32 13.27 -8.05
C ARG A 83 -6.94 12.15 -8.87
N ARG A 84 -7.83 12.50 -9.81
CA ARG A 84 -8.61 11.54 -10.62
C ARG A 84 -8.21 11.47 -12.09
N ASN A 85 -7.18 12.21 -12.51
CA ASN A 85 -6.65 12.12 -13.86
C ASN A 85 -5.62 10.98 -13.93
N ASP A 86 -6.11 9.76 -14.17
CA ASP A 86 -5.27 8.56 -14.20
C ASP A 86 -4.18 8.64 -15.28
N LEU A 87 -4.47 9.23 -16.45
CA LEU A 87 -3.49 9.45 -17.51
C LEU A 87 -2.30 10.31 -17.03
N ALA A 88 -2.58 11.39 -16.30
CA ALA A 88 -1.54 12.26 -15.76
C ALA A 88 -0.74 11.60 -14.64
N LEU A 89 -1.38 10.77 -13.82
CA LEU A 89 -0.73 10.00 -12.76
C LEU A 89 0.20 8.93 -13.34
N ASN A 90 -0.27 8.17 -14.34
CA ASN A 90 0.48 7.09 -14.96
C ASN A 90 1.74 7.59 -15.69
N LYS A 91 1.75 8.83 -16.21
CA LYS A 91 2.96 9.45 -16.79
C LYS A 91 4.14 9.56 -15.81
N GLN A 92 3.88 9.52 -14.50
CA GLN A 92 4.92 9.58 -13.47
C GLN A 92 5.40 8.20 -13.04
N VAL A 93 4.86 7.13 -13.60
CA VAL A 93 5.10 5.76 -13.14
C VAL A 93 5.68 4.95 -14.28
N GLN A 94 6.84 4.34 -14.02
CA GLN A 94 7.44 3.35 -14.90
C GLN A 94 7.14 1.96 -14.36
N CYS A 95 6.68 1.07 -15.24
CA CYS A 95 6.44 -0.34 -14.96
C CYS A 95 6.63 -1.09 -16.28
N ASP A 96 7.61 -1.97 -16.33
CA ASP A 96 8.00 -2.65 -17.57
C ASP A 96 7.21 -3.97 -17.78
N ASP A 97 6.41 -4.38 -16.79
CA ASP A 97 5.86 -5.74 -16.69
C ASP A 97 4.33 -5.83 -16.88
N TRP A 98 3.71 -4.84 -17.54
CA TRP A 98 2.25 -4.83 -17.76
C TRP A 98 1.73 -6.08 -18.48
N GLN A 99 2.48 -6.59 -19.45
CA GLN A 99 2.12 -7.76 -20.24
C GLN A 99 2.00 -9.05 -19.40
N GLN A 100 2.79 -9.17 -18.32
CA GLN A 100 2.72 -10.32 -17.42
C GLN A 100 1.37 -10.35 -16.68
N PHE A 101 0.85 -9.18 -16.29
CA PHE A 101 -0.47 -9.08 -15.66
C PHE A 101 -1.59 -9.43 -16.63
N GLU A 102 -1.54 -8.93 -17.88
CA GLU A 102 -2.53 -9.25 -18.91
C GLU A 102 -2.57 -10.76 -19.17
N THR A 103 -1.41 -11.39 -19.30
CA THR A 103 -1.28 -12.84 -19.48
C THR A 103 -1.88 -13.61 -18.30
N ALA A 104 -1.62 -13.18 -17.07
CA ALA A 104 -2.17 -13.80 -15.88
C ALA A 104 -3.69 -13.62 -15.76
N LEU A 105 -4.20 -12.43 -16.09
CA LEU A 105 -5.64 -12.11 -16.07
C LEU A 105 -6.40 -12.88 -17.15
N ALA A 106 -5.81 -13.07 -18.33
CA ALA A 106 -6.39 -13.87 -19.42
C ALA A 106 -6.68 -15.32 -19.04
N ARG A 107 -6.02 -15.86 -17.99
CA ARG A 107 -6.31 -17.20 -17.44
C ARG A 107 -7.66 -17.27 -16.71
N GLY A 108 -8.31 -16.14 -16.44
CA GLY A 108 -9.64 -16.08 -15.80
C GLY A 108 -9.67 -16.44 -14.32
N LYS A 109 -8.51 -16.66 -13.68
CA LYS A 109 -8.38 -17.05 -12.26
C LYS A 109 -8.20 -15.87 -11.29
N GLY A 110 -8.14 -14.66 -11.84
CA GLY A 110 -7.81 -13.45 -11.09
C GLY A 110 -6.33 -13.38 -10.73
N VAL A 111 -5.94 -12.26 -10.14
CA VAL A 111 -4.55 -11.96 -9.78
C VAL A 111 -4.48 -11.37 -8.37
N ILE A 112 -3.56 -11.88 -7.55
CA ILE A 112 -3.27 -11.33 -6.23
C ILE A 112 -2.01 -10.47 -6.33
N LEU A 113 -2.15 -9.20 -5.94
CA LEU A 113 -1.09 -8.21 -5.88
C LEU A 113 -0.64 -8.06 -4.41
N LEU A 114 0.51 -8.61 -4.08
CA LEU A 114 1.12 -8.50 -2.75
C LEU A 114 2.10 -7.33 -2.71
N SER A 115 1.90 -6.39 -1.80
CA SER A 115 2.88 -5.33 -1.56
C SER A 115 3.19 -5.27 -0.07
N PRO A 116 4.44 -5.31 0.39
CA PRO A 116 4.74 -4.92 1.77
C PRO A 116 4.42 -3.42 1.97
N HIS A 117 4.32 -2.97 3.22
CA HIS A 117 4.26 -1.55 3.58
C HIS A 117 5.65 -0.89 3.39
N CYS A 118 6.10 -0.82 2.14
CA CYS A 118 7.41 -0.33 1.75
C CYS A 118 7.31 0.65 0.57
N GLY A 119 8.25 1.60 0.51
CA GLY A 119 8.30 2.59 -0.56
C GLY A 119 7.04 3.46 -0.62
N CYS A 120 6.57 3.73 -1.84
CA CYS A 120 5.36 4.52 -2.08
C CYS A 120 4.14 3.63 -2.42
N PHE A 121 3.88 2.59 -1.61
CA PHE A 121 2.83 1.59 -1.87
C PHE A 121 1.42 2.17 -2.07
N GLU A 122 1.14 3.38 -1.55
CA GLU A 122 -0.14 4.06 -1.70
C GLU A 122 -0.49 4.38 -3.17
N LEU A 123 0.50 4.44 -4.07
CA LEU A 123 0.27 4.65 -5.50
C LEU A 123 -0.21 3.40 -6.23
N LEU A 124 0.09 2.21 -5.71
CA LEU A 124 -0.17 0.95 -6.43
C LEU A 124 -1.65 0.79 -6.71
N GLY A 125 -2.52 0.96 -5.71
CA GLY A 125 -3.97 0.83 -5.87
C GLY A 125 -4.53 1.69 -7.01
N PRO A 126 -4.34 3.03 -6.98
CA PRO A 126 -4.72 3.93 -8.08
C PRO A 126 -4.15 3.53 -9.44
N VAL A 127 -2.87 3.19 -9.51
CA VAL A 127 -2.20 2.85 -10.77
C VAL A 127 -2.77 1.57 -11.35
N TYR A 128 -2.86 0.47 -10.59
CA TYR A 128 -3.46 -0.77 -11.10
C TYR A 128 -4.93 -0.59 -11.47
N ALA A 129 -5.68 0.15 -10.66
CA ALA A 129 -7.08 0.45 -10.95
C ALA A 129 -7.29 1.35 -12.16
N SER A 130 -6.25 1.92 -12.76
CA SER A 130 -6.35 2.61 -14.05
C SER A 130 -6.25 1.67 -15.25
N HIS A 131 -5.73 0.45 -15.03
CA HIS A 131 -5.56 -0.58 -16.05
C HIS A 131 -6.58 -1.71 -15.90
N PHE A 132 -6.85 -2.14 -14.66
CA PHE A 132 -7.66 -3.33 -14.37
C PHE A 132 -8.60 -3.10 -13.17
N PRO A 133 -9.83 -3.65 -13.19
CA PRO A 133 -10.68 -3.69 -12.03
C PRO A 133 -9.95 -4.31 -10.82
N SER A 134 -9.98 -3.60 -9.70
CA SER A 134 -9.15 -3.85 -8.53
C SER A 134 -9.96 -3.75 -7.24
N THR A 135 -9.75 -4.69 -6.32
CA THR A 135 -10.21 -4.58 -4.93
C THR A 135 -9.01 -4.57 -3.99
N VAL A 136 -8.90 -3.58 -3.10
CA VAL A 136 -7.81 -3.51 -2.12
C VAL A 136 -8.37 -3.74 -0.72
N LEU A 137 -7.74 -4.66 0.02
CA LEU A 137 -8.07 -4.90 1.42
C LEU A 137 -7.48 -3.79 2.30
N PHE A 138 -8.26 -3.24 3.22
CA PHE A 138 -7.79 -2.26 4.19
C PHE A 138 -8.28 -2.57 5.60
N ARG A 139 -7.49 -2.22 6.61
CA ARG A 139 -7.91 -2.30 8.01
C ARG A 139 -8.72 -1.05 8.38
N PRO A 140 -9.97 -1.19 8.85
CA PRO A 140 -10.75 -0.06 9.32
C PRO A 140 -10.01 0.74 10.41
N PRO A 141 -10.00 2.08 10.32
CA PRO A 141 -9.40 2.91 11.37
C PRO A 141 -10.22 2.83 12.66
N ARG A 142 -9.58 3.10 13.81
CA ARG A 142 -10.26 3.07 15.12
C ARG A 142 -11.43 4.07 15.23
N LYS A 143 -11.36 5.19 14.51
CA LYS A 143 -12.42 6.21 14.52
C LYS A 143 -13.35 5.95 13.34
N ALA A 144 -14.61 5.62 13.60
CA ALA A 144 -15.59 5.26 12.56
C ALA A 144 -15.69 6.30 11.43
N TRP A 145 -15.71 7.60 11.75
CA TRP A 145 -15.80 8.66 10.73
C TRP A 145 -14.62 8.67 9.74
N LEU A 146 -13.43 8.19 10.15
CA LEU A 146 -12.28 8.08 9.26
C LEU A 146 -12.49 6.95 8.25
N GLN A 147 -13.27 5.92 8.57
CA GLN A 147 -13.49 4.80 7.67
C GLN A 147 -14.19 5.28 6.40
N ASP A 148 -15.36 5.92 6.55
CA ASP A 148 -16.13 6.41 5.40
C ASP A 148 -15.35 7.47 4.62
N TRP A 149 -14.63 8.34 5.34
CA TRP A 149 -13.77 9.34 4.73
C TRP A 149 -12.64 8.71 3.90
N ILE A 150 -11.93 7.70 4.42
CA ILE A 150 -10.88 6.98 3.69
C ILE A 150 -11.47 6.26 2.48
N ILE A 151 -12.60 5.57 2.63
CA ILE A 151 -13.28 4.87 1.53
C ILE A 151 -13.60 5.87 0.43
N ASN A 152 -14.21 7.01 0.76
CA ASN A 152 -14.57 8.04 -0.22
C ASN A 152 -13.33 8.61 -0.93
N MET A 153 -12.23 8.82 -0.21
CA MET A 153 -11.00 9.33 -0.81
C MET A 153 -10.32 8.29 -1.69
N ARG A 154 -10.30 7.02 -1.31
CA ARG A 154 -9.54 5.98 -2.02
C ARG A 154 -10.30 5.30 -3.14
N THR A 155 -11.63 5.24 -3.06
CA THR A 155 -12.47 4.58 -4.07
C THR A 155 -12.32 5.29 -5.41
N ARG A 156 -12.23 4.52 -6.49
CA ARG A 156 -12.21 4.98 -7.90
C ARG A 156 -13.20 4.16 -8.71
N LYS A 157 -13.43 4.54 -9.96
CA LYS A 157 -14.30 3.80 -10.90
C LYS A 157 -14.00 2.29 -10.92
N GLN A 158 -12.72 1.94 -10.88
CA GLN A 158 -12.23 0.56 -10.92
C GLN A 158 -11.51 0.13 -9.63
N LEU A 159 -11.52 0.95 -8.57
CA LEU A 159 -10.89 0.62 -7.28
C LEU A 159 -11.93 0.51 -6.18
N THR A 160 -12.13 -0.70 -5.67
CA THR A 160 -13.02 -0.98 -4.54
C THR A 160 -12.21 -1.17 -3.25
N MET A 161 -12.64 -0.54 -2.16
CA MET A 161 -12.02 -0.74 -0.84
C MET A 161 -12.79 -1.80 -0.04
N ALA A 162 -12.12 -2.90 0.31
CA ALA A 162 -12.71 -3.99 1.11
C ALA A 162 -12.18 -3.94 2.55
N PRO A 163 -13.04 -3.86 3.58
CA PRO A 163 -12.58 -3.90 4.97
C PRO A 163 -12.02 -5.29 5.33
N ALA A 164 -10.99 -5.33 6.18
CA ALA A 164 -10.39 -6.57 6.69
C ALA A 164 -11.30 -7.27 7.71
N ASN A 165 -12.45 -7.76 7.24
CA ASN A 165 -13.46 -8.52 7.99
C ASN A 165 -14.17 -9.51 7.05
N LYS A 166 -15.13 -10.29 7.57
CA LYS A 166 -15.86 -11.31 6.80
C LYS A 166 -16.60 -10.78 5.56
N SER A 167 -17.06 -9.52 5.55
CA SER A 167 -17.74 -8.98 4.38
C SER A 167 -16.74 -8.55 3.31
N GLY A 168 -15.62 -7.92 3.68
CA GLY A 168 -14.58 -7.55 2.72
C GLY A 168 -13.84 -8.76 2.15
N VAL A 169 -13.63 -9.84 2.93
CA VAL A 169 -13.11 -11.10 2.41
C VAL A 169 -14.04 -11.69 1.34
N ARG A 170 -15.36 -11.63 1.55
CA ARG A 170 -16.34 -12.04 0.52
C ARG A 170 -16.23 -11.19 -0.75
N THR A 171 -16.06 -9.87 -0.61
CA THR A 171 -15.82 -8.97 -1.75
C THR A 171 -14.55 -9.35 -2.51
N VAL A 172 -13.45 -9.60 -1.78
CA VAL A 172 -12.17 -10.04 -2.36
C VAL A 172 -12.30 -11.36 -3.13
N VAL A 173 -12.94 -12.37 -2.54
CA VAL A 173 -13.19 -13.66 -3.20
C VAL A 173 -14.01 -13.46 -4.48
N LYS A 174 -15.09 -12.67 -4.42
CA LYS A 174 -15.92 -12.37 -5.59
C LYS A 174 -15.14 -11.66 -6.70
N THR A 175 -14.22 -10.77 -6.34
CA THR A 175 -13.34 -10.10 -7.30
C THR A 175 -12.40 -11.09 -7.99
N LEU A 176 -11.74 -11.98 -7.24
CA LEU A 176 -10.85 -12.99 -7.84
C LEU A 176 -11.60 -13.94 -8.77
N LEU A 177 -12.76 -14.44 -8.33
CA LEU A 177 -13.60 -15.34 -9.15
C LEU A 177 -14.16 -14.69 -10.42
N ARG A 178 -14.14 -13.35 -10.51
CA ARG A 178 -14.46 -12.60 -11.72
C ARG A 178 -13.26 -12.39 -12.65
N GLY A 179 -12.11 -12.96 -12.33
CA GLY A 179 -10.89 -12.76 -13.10
C GLY A 179 -10.23 -11.40 -12.88
N HIS A 180 -10.56 -10.68 -11.81
CA HIS A 180 -10.03 -9.33 -11.53
C HIS A 180 -8.84 -9.36 -10.54
N THR A 181 -8.26 -8.19 -10.27
CA THR A 181 -7.11 -8.06 -9.37
C THR A 181 -7.52 -7.77 -7.93
N VAL A 182 -6.73 -8.27 -6.98
CA VAL A 182 -6.88 -7.98 -5.55
C VAL A 182 -5.55 -7.55 -4.94
N GLY A 183 -5.52 -6.37 -4.30
CA GLY A 183 -4.36 -5.87 -3.56
C GLY A 183 -4.42 -6.22 -2.07
N ILE A 184 -3.34 -6.81 -1.55
CA ILE A 184 -3.18 -7.20 -0.14
C ILE A 184 -1.80 -6.79 0.35
N LEU A 185 -1.74 -6.19 1.54
CA LEU A 185 -0.48 -5.91 2.23
C LEU A 185 -0.29 -6.95 3.35
N PRO A 186 0.63 -7.94 3.19
CA PRO A 186 0.63 -9.15 4.01
C PRO A 186 1.46 -9.06 5.30
N ASP A 187 2.14 -7.94 5.54
CA ASP A 187 3.21 -7.76 6.52
C ASP A 187 2.75 -7.12 7.84
N GLN A 188 1.44 -7.06 8.08
CA GLN A 188 0.87 -6.67 9.37
C GLN A 188 0.29 -7.86 10.13
N VAL A 189 0.42 -7.79 11.46
CA VAL A 189 -0.13 -8.78 12.38
C VAL A 189 -1.66 -8.86 12.19
N PRO A 190 -2.20 -10.05 11.82
CA PRO A 190 -3.64 -10.25 11.64
C PRO A 190 -4.37 -10.27 12.98
N VAL A 191 -5.70 -10.39 12.94
CA VAL A 191 -6.51 -10.62 14.15
C VAL A 191 -6.21 -12.02 14.70
N SER A 192 -6.38 -12.20 16.01
CA SER A 192 -6.18 -13.51 16.66
C SER A 192 -7.02 -14.60 15.97
N GLY A 193 -6.41 -15.77 15.74
CA GLY A 193 -7.01 -16.90 15.02
C GLY A 193 -6.92 -16.84 13.48
N GLU A 194 -6.47 -15.74 12.89
CA GLU A 194 -6.36 -15.58 11.42
C GLU A 194 -4.91 -15.65 10.90
N GLY A 195 -3.98 -16.15 11.71
CA GLY A 195 -2.57 -16.20 11.37
C GLY A 195 -1.85 -17.44 11.90
N VAL A 196 -0.60 -17.58 11.47
CA VAL A 196 0.35 -18.62 11.86
C VAL A 196 1.67 -17.97 12.27
N TRP A 197 2.44 -18.63 13.12
CA TRP A 197 3.80 -18.18 13.43
C TRP A 197 4.74 -18.65 12.33
N ALA A 198 5.33 -17.70 11.60
CA ALA A 198 6.27 -17.96 10.51
C ALA A 198 7.58 -17.19 10.75
N PRO A 199 8.74 -17.69 10.28
CA PRO A 199 9.99 -16.98 10.40
C PRO A 199 10.00 -15.71 9.55
N PHE A 200 10.35 -14.58 10.17
CA PHE A 200 10.54 -13.29 9.51
C PHE A 200 11.81 -12.63 10.06
N PHE A 201 12.82 -12.45 9.21
CA PHE A 201 14.16 -12.00 9.61
C PHE A 201 14.77 -12.79 10.79
N GLY A 202 14.54 -14.10 10.81
CA GLY A 202 15.09 -14.99 11.84
C GLY A 202 14.35 -14.97 13.18
N LYS A 203 13.21 -14.27 13.30
CA LYS A 203 12.31 -14.35 14.45
C LYS A 203 10.91 -14.84 14.05
N PRO A 204 10.22 -15.61 14.92
CA PRO A 204 8.81 -15.92 14.70
C PRO A 204 7.97 -14.63 14.68
N ALA A 205 7.16 -14.47 13.63
CA ALA A 205 6.19 -13.39 13.48
C ALA A 205 4.82 -13.97 13.16
N TYR A 206 3.79 -13.47 13.86
CA TYR A 206 2.41 -13.88 13.62
C TYR A 206 1.92 -13.27 12.30
N THR A 207 1.72 -14.13 11.31
CA THR A 207 1.57 -13.79 9.89
C THR A 207 0.24 -14.27 9.36
N MET A 208 -0.43 -13.47 8.51
CA MET A 208 -1.75 -13.80 7.97
C MET A 208 -1.72 -14.98 7.00
N THR A 209 -2.78 -15.80 7.02
CA THR A 209 -2.94 -16.94 6.09
C THR A 209 -3.90 -16.64 4.92
N LEU A 210 -4.46 -15.43 4.86
CA LEU A 210 -5.51 -15.10 3.89
C LEU A 210 -5.04 -15.30 2.43
N VAL A 211 -3.81 -14.89 2.12
CA VAL A 211 -3.25 -14.97 0.76
C VAL A 211 -3.24 -16.42 0.24
N GLN A 212 -2.75 -17.36 1.05
CA GLN A 212 -2.71 -18.78 0.72
C GLN A 212 -4.12 -19.32 0.45
N ARG A 213 -5.08 -19.00 1.33
CA ARG A 213 -6.48 -19.44 1.18
C ARG A 213 -7.11 -18.89 -0.11
N LEU A 214 -6.84 -17.64 -0.46
CA LEU A 214 -7.36 -17.03 -1.69
C LEU A 214 -6.73 -17.66 -2.95
N GLN A 215 -5.43 -17.93 -2.92
CA GLN A 215 -4.73 -18.60 -4.01
C GLN A 215 -5.26 -20.03 -4.21
N GLN A 216 -5.42 -20.82 -3.15
CA GLN A 216 -5.97 -22.18 -3.22
C GLN A 216 -7.40 -22.19 -3.77
N LEU A 217 -8.21 -21.20 -3.38
CA LEU A 217 -9.61 -21.10 -3.80
C LEU A 217 -9.76 -20.73 -5.29
N SER A 218 -8.95 -19.81 -5.80
CA SER A 218 -9.10 -19.24 -7.14
C SER A 218 -8.13 -19.80 -8.17
N GLY A 219 -6.98 -20.31 -7.72
CA GLY A 219 -5.81 -20.58 -8.56
C GLY A 219 -5.17 -19.31 -9.11
N ALA A 220 -5.39 -18.16 -8.47
CA ALA A 220 -4.86 -16.86 -8.90
C ALA A 220 -3.33 -16.86 -8.94
N THR A 221 -2.78 -16.17 -9.94
CA THR A 221 -1.35 -15.86 -9.99
C THR A 221 -1.03 -14.79 -8.95
N ILE A 222 0.11 -14.91 -8.27
CA ILE A 222 0.54 -13.95 -7.25
C ILE A 222 1.73 -13.15 -7.79
N PHE A 223 1.61 -11.82 -7.77
CA PHE A 223 2.72 -10.91 -8.02
C PHE A 223 3.10 -10.18 -6.73
N ILE A 224 4.39 -10.11 -6.44
CA ILE A 224 4.97 -9.29 -5.39
C ILE A 224 5.39 -7.96 -6.02
N LEU A 225 4.97 -6.87 -5.40
CA LEU A 225 5.11 -5.52 -5.89
C LEU A 225 5.91 -4.65 -4.93
N GLY A 226 6.73 -3.77 -5.49
CA GLY A 226 7.40 -2.69 -4.77
C GLY A 226 7.25 -1.37 -5.51
N ALA A 227 6.91 -0.30 -4.81
CA ALA A 227 6.85 1.05 -5.37
C ALA A 227 8.08 1.86 -4.94
N GLU A 228 9.06 1.99 -5.81
CA GLU A 228 10.24 2.82 -5.59
C GLU A 228 9.96 4.26 -5.99
N ARG A 229 10.26 5.20 -5.08
CA ARG A 229 10.30 6.62 -5.39
C ARG A 229 11.67 6.96 -5.97
N LYS A 230 11.70 7.55 -7.18
CA LYS A 230 12.92 8.08 -7.79
C LYS A 230 13.36 9.39 -7.11
N PRO A 231 14.52 9.97 -7.47
CA PRO A 231 14.88 11.29 -6.96
C PRO A 231 13.77 12.33 -7.18
N ILE A 232 13.80 13.39 -6.38
CA ILE A 232 12.70 14.36 -6.26
C ILE A 232 12.19 14.81 -7.64
N GLY A 233 10.89 14.64 -7.88
CA GLY A 233 10.21 15.03 -9.12
C GLY A 233 10.39 14.11 -10.32
N GLN A 234 11.19 13.04 -10.20
CA GLN A 234 11.48 12.14 -11.32
C GLN A 234 10.51 10.95 -11.42
N GLY A 235 9.43 10.98 -10.64
CA GLY A 235 8.39 9.95 -10.65
C GLY A 235 8.73 8.72 -9.81
N TYR A 236 8.22 7.57 -10.24
CA TYR A 236 8.22 6.32 -9.50
C TYR A 236 8.51 5.16 -10.43
N ARG A 237 9.06 4.08 -9.87
CA ARG A 237 9.21 2.79 -10.55
C ARG A 237 8.47 1.73 -9.76
N ILE A 238 7.62 0.98 -10.44
CA ILE A 238 7.02 -0.23 -9.89
C ILE A 238 7.92 -1.40 -10.27
N HIS A 239 8.29 -2.17 -9.26
CA HIS A 239 8.99 -3.44 -9.39
C HIS A 239 7.98 -4.56 -9.24
N VAL A 240 8.03 -5.53 -10.14
CA VAL A 240 7.09 -6.65 -10.20
C VAL A 240 7.88 -7.96 -10.18
N LYS A 241 7.42 -8.93 -9.40
CA LYS A 241 7.97 -10.28 -9.42
C LYS A 241 6.84 -11.30 -9.28
N GLU A 242 6.70 -12.20 -10.26
CA GLU A 242 5.81 -13.35 -10.10
C GLU A 242 6.34 -14.28 -9.00
N MET A 243 5.44 -14.72 -8.12
CA MET A 243 5.78 -15.68 -7.08
C MET A 243 5.55 -17.10 -7.61
N CYS A 244 6.63 -17.74 -8.06
CA CYS A 244 6.58 -19.09 -8.63
C CYS A 244 6.59 -20.21 -7.57
N SER A 245 6.98 -19.91 -6.33
CA SER A 245 6.98 -20.87 -5.21
C SER A 245 5.58 -21.00 -4.62
N ALA A 246 5.18 -22.22 -4.28
CA ALA A 246 3.97 -22.44 -3.50
C ALA A 246 4.05 -21.73 -2.15
N LEU A 247 2.93 -21.17 -1.70
CA LEU A 247 2.82 -20.71 -0.32
C LEU A 247 2.77 -21.94 0.60
N PRO A 248 3.59 -21.97 1.67
CA PRO A 248 3.53 -23.05 2.66
C PRO A 248 2.15 -23.12 3.31
#